data_AF-G3B696-F1
#
_entry.id   AF-G3B696-F1
#
_cell.length_a   1.000
_cell.length_b   1.000
_cell.length_c   1.000
_cell.angle_alpha   90.00
_cell.angle_beta   90.00
_cell.angle_gamma   90.00
#
_symmetry.space_group_name_H-M   'P 1'
#
loop_
_entity.id
_entity.type
_entity.pdbx_description
1 polymer ?
#
loop_
_entity_poly.entity_id
_entity_poly.type
_entity_poly.pdbx_seq_one_letter_code
_entity_poly.pdbx_strand_id
1 'polypeptide(L)'
;MSASPPPLPSRDTPTNLVHSEEEAELAAGKFSGLKIHVNDATSATANTNITPNPDTLSVLLFERQLSTYASPVMNEMSDMFSIKSLSEEAIKKQTESILQSGDGEEKRLEDALVEGIPSQLRSLVYLKAFHVKYQLSKERYNSLLNKSIHADLPFKDKIDAIKEPKIRDALRVFNYYVNEVVTSASNKIEVGNNGSFNHEIVKAQDKSKQLQTIIQIGQLLTNVPGLTEEQALYLLLKFNKVLCNTNFSELYYEISRALEDEVDEVFAHIAKQGINIKNIILHQVEGLLDSIDDQAIGLETLDFIVFQGFTWLSRRFVHIFTRAQEHILSLEGDKLSQYLQSPDLLQVIIDSNSRQTLEYHPDIIKYENEYYLIHVNSLNNNNYELVNCKEINEELNLKISVLNGEIDSLRTTHVEILGQFKQYQEDVDKNEQLNDQLNGKYNELKARFEKLTMKANLDNTIKANKEFSERNSELEAQIEQLKASIAKKSEKVAKYT
;
A
#
# COMPACT_ATOMS: atom_id res chain seq x y z
N MET A 1 -11.97 21.05 45.87
CA MET A 1 -11.74 22.46 45.49
C MET A 1 -11.04 22.44 44.15
N SER A 2 -11.76 22.74 43.07
CA SER A 2 -11.23 22.77 41.70
C SER A 2 -10.64 24.15 41.41
N ALA A 3 -9.34 24.22 41.15
CA ALA A 3 -8.70 25.44 40.68
C ALA A 3 -8.81 25.49 39.15
N SER A 4 -9.53 26.47 38.63
CA SER A 4 -9.58 26.79 37.19
C SER A 4 -8.20 27.24 36.69
N PRO A 5 -7.80 26.89 35.47
CA PRO A 5 -6.55 27.38 34.89
C PRO A 5 -6.63 28.89 34.59
N PRO A 6 -5.48 29.59 34.56
CA PRO A 6 -5.43 31.05 34.42
C PRO A 6 -5.83 31.50 33.00
N PRO A 7 -6.35 32.73 32.85
CA PRO A 7 -6.72 33.25 31.54
C PRO A 7 -5.48 33.58 30.70
N LEU A 8 -5.57 33.32 29.40
CA LEU A 8 -4.55 33.68 28.42
C LEU A 8 -4.46 35.21 28.26
N PRO A 9 -3.27 35.75 27.93
CA PRO A 9 -3.08 37.18 27.76
C PRO A 9 -3.82 37.72 26.52
N SER A 10 -4.36 38.93 26.65
CA SER A 10 -5.01 39.67 25.57
C SER A 10 -4.01 39.99 24.45
N ARG A 11 -4.38 39.61 23.22
CA ARG A 11 -3.55 39.79 22.04
C ARG A 11 -3.86 41.15 21.41
N ASP A 12 -2.86 42.02 21.34
CA ASP A 12 -2.94 43.31 20.64
C ASP A 12 -3.18 43.06 19.14
N THR A 13 -4.26 43.63 18.61
CA THR A 13 -4.51 43.73 17.17
C THR A 13 -3.64 44.83 16.57
N PRO A 14 -2.79 44.55 15.57
CA PRO A 14 -2.29 45.60 14.70
C PRO A 14 -3.37 45.90 13.65
N THR A 15 -4.02 47.04 13.84
CA THR A 15 -4.75 47.79 12.82
C THR A 15 -3.85 48.14 11.62
N ASN A 16 -4.47 48.10 10.43
CA ASN A 16 -4.03 48.65 9.15
C ASN A 16 -2.98 47.83 8.38
N LEU A 17 -3.42 47.19 7.30
CA LEU A 17 -2.98 47.56 5.96
C LEU A 17 -4.15 47.40 4.97
N VAL A 18 -4.30 48.45 4.18
CA VAL A 18 -5.41 48.78 3.28
C VAL A 18 -5.37 47.93 2.01
N HIS A 19 -6.57 47.62 1.52
CA HIS A 19 -6.95 47.14 0.19
C HIS A 19 -5.95 47.37 -0.97
N SER A 20 -5.81 46.34 -1.80
CA SER A 20 -5.75 46.50 -3.26
C SER A 20 -6.96 45.81 -3.89
N GLU A 21 -7.97 46.60 -4.29
CA GLU A 21 -9.16 46.17 -5.03
C GLU A 21 -8.85 45.61 -6.44
N GLU A 22 -7.58 45.56 -6.85
CA GLU A 22 -7.14 45.04 -8.15
C GLU A 22 -7.14 43.50 -8.27
N GLU A 23 -7.12 42.75 -7.17
CA GLU A 23 -7.14 41.27 -7.23
C GLU A 23 -8.57 40.69 -7.33
N ALA A 24 -9.60 41.50 -7.05
CA ALA A 24 -11.00 41.10 -7.19
C ALA A 24 -11.50 41.17 -8.66
N GLU A 25 -10.95 42.05 -9.49
CA GLU A 25 -11.34 42.15 -10.91
C GLU A 25 -10.75 41.02 -11.78
N LEU A 26 -9.62 40.42 -11.39
CA LEU A 26 -9.03 39.30 -12.13
C LEU A 26 -9.81 37.98 -11.94
N ALA A 27 -10.54 37.84 -10.83
CA ALA A 27 -11.42 36.70 -10.56
C ALA A 27 -12.79 36.83 -11.25
N ALA A 28 -13.28 38.06 -11.47
CA ALA A 28 -14.54 38.32 -12.16
C ALA A 28 -14.44 38.20 -13.70
N GLY A 29 -13.25 38.39 -14.28
CA GLY A 29 -13.03 38.31 -15.73
C GLY A 29 -13.05 36.90 -16.36
N LYS A 30 -13.04 35.83 -15.56
CA LYS A 30 -13.08 34.43 -16.07
C LYS A 30 -14.49 33.84 -16.21
N PHE A 31 -15.54 34.55 -15.77
CA PHE A 31 -16.92 34.03 -15.79
C PHE A 31 -17.87 34.70 -16.81
N SER A 32 -17.38 35.61 -17.67
CA SER A 32 -18.23 36.27 -18.70
C SER A 32 -18.16 35.65 -20.11
N GLY A 33 -17.72 34.38 -20.23
CA GLY A 33 -17.51 33.72 -21.52
C GLY A 33 -18.66 32.86 -22.07
N LEU A 34 -19.70 32.53 -21.28
CA LEU A 34 -20.86 31.79 -21.77
C LEU A 34 -21.96 32.73 -22.27
N LYS A 35 -21.73 33.34 -23.44
CA LYS A 35 -22.84 33.74 -24.30
C LYS A 35 -23.22 32.52 -25.14
N ILE A 36 -24.34 31.90 -24.78
CA ILE A 36 -25.00 30.90 -25.62
C ILE A 36 -25.45 31.62 -26.90
N HIS A 37 -24.66 31.53 -27.96
CA HIS A 37 -25.13 31.85 -29.30
C HIS A 37 -25.95 30.65 -29.80
N VAL A 38 -27.26 30.79 -29.73
CA VAL A 38 -28.21 29.94 -30.45
C VAL A 38 -28.22 30.42 -31.92
N ASN A 39 -28.26 29.45 -32.85
CA ASN A 39 -28.29 29.52 -34.33
C ASN A 39 -26.93 29.40 -35.04
N ASP A 40 -26.73 28.65 -36.13
CA ASP A 40 -27.63 27.97 -37.07
C ASP A 40 -26.96 26.70 -37.65
N ALA A 41 -27.78 25.89 -38.31
CA ALA A 41 -27.52 24.57 -38.90
C ALA A 41 -26.27 24.39 -39.82
N THR A 42 -25.99 23.10 -40.09
CA THR A 42 -25.01 22.47 -41.02
C THR A 42 -23.63 22.15 -40.39
N SER A 43 -23.06 20.94 -40.44
CA SER A 43 -23.21 19.81 -41.37
C SER A 43 -22.55 18.50 -40.85
N ALA A 44 -23.10 17.37 -41.30
CA ALA A 44 -22.48 16.06 -41.61
C ALA A 44 -22.14 15.05 -40.48
N THR A 45 -23.20 14.37 -40.04
CA THR A 45 -23.38 12.94 -39.72
C THR A 45 -22.24 11.92 -39.99
N ALA A 46 -21.77 11.29 -38.91
CA ALA A 46 -21.52 9.85 -38.79
C ALA A 46 -21.71 9.38 -37.34
N ASN A 47 -22.83 9.76 -36.74
CA ASN A 47 -23.23 9.27 -35.43
C ASN A 47 -23.82 7.87 -35.62
N THR A 48 -23.27 6.90 -34.89
CA THR A 48 -24.09 5.78 -34.43
C THR A 48 -25.23 6.42 -33.66
N ASN A 49 -26.45 6.34 -34.19
CA ASN A 49 -27.62 6.99 -33.60
C ASN A 49 -27.93 6.33 -32.25
N ILE A 50 -27.34 6.88 -31.20
CA ILE A 50 -27.76 6.74 -29.82
C ILE A 50 -28.15 8.16 -29.41
N THR A 51 -29.44 8.41 -29.36
CA THR A 51 -30.04 9.67 -28.91
C THR A 51 -30.20 9.60 -27.38
N PRO A 52 -29.50 10.45 -26.60
CA PRO A 52 -29.73 10.51 -25.16
C PRO A 52 -31.10 11.15 -24.86
N ASN A 53 -31.92 10.48 -24.05
CA ASN A 53 -33.15 11.03 -23.47
C ASN A 53 -32.82 11.75 -22.14
N PRO A 54 -33.51 12.83 -21.74
CA PRO A 54 -32.90 13.90 -20.93
C PRO A 54 -32.79 13.69 -19.40
N ASP A 55 -33.14 12.54 -18.82
CA ASP A 55 -33.24 12.40 -17.34
C ASP A 55 -32.56 11.14 -16.76
N THR A 56 -31.33 10.82 -17.17
CA THR A 56 -30.57 9.75 -16.49
C THR A 56 -29.16 10.22 -16.14
N LEU A 57 -28.72 9.93 -14.91
CA LEU A 57 -27.36 10.21 -14.44
C LEU A 57 -26.29 9.68 -15.42
N SER A 58 -26.57 8.60 -16.17
CA SER A 58 -25.62 8.08 -17.17
C SER A 58 -25.50 8.93 -18.42
N VAL A 59 -26.51 9.72 -18.79
CA VAL A 59 -26.40 10.73 -19.86
C VAL A 59 -25.49 11.86 -19.40
N LEU A 60 -25.70 12.37 -18.18
CA LEU A 60 -24.83 13.38 -17.59
C LEU A 60 -23.37 12.92 -17.55
N LEU A 61 -23.12 11.70 -17.05
CA LEU A 61 -21.78 11.13 -16.98
C LEU A 61 -21.18 10.92 -18.38
N PHE A 62 -21.98 10.45 -19.34
CA PHE A 62 -21.52 10.29 -20.72
C PHE A 62 -21.14 11.61 -21.38
N GLU A 63 -21.97 12.64 -21.25
CA GLU A 63 -21.69 13.97 -21.81
C GLU A 63 -20.46 14.61 -21.16
N ARG A 64 -20.32 14.50 -19.83
CA ARG A 64 -19.12 14.94 -19.10
C ARG A 64 -17.87 14.23 -19.58
N GLN A 65 -17.96 12.91 -19.77
CA GLN A 65 -16.82 12.12 -20.22
C GLN A 65 -16.43 12.44 -21.67
N LEU A 66 -17.42 12.61 -22.55
CA LEU A 66 -17.19 13.02 -23.93
C LEU A 66 -16.56 14.42 -24.01
N SER A 67 -17.02 15.35 -23.18
CA SER A 67 -16.44 16.70 -23.05
C SER A 67 -14.99 16.63 -22.57
N THR A 68 -14.71 15.79 -21.57
CA THR A 68 -13.35 15.52 -21.10
C THR A 68 -12.46 15.02 -22.23
N TYR A 69 -12.90 14.03 -23.01
CA TYR A 69 -12.14 13.48 -24.14
C TYR A 69 -11.93 14.48 -25.28
N ALA A 70 -12.86 15.42 -25.47
CA ALA A 70 -12.71 16.52 -26.43
C ALA A 70 -11.79 17.65 -25.94
N SER A 71 -11.44 17.70 -24.65
CA SER A 71 -10.63 18.78 -24.08
C SER A 71 -9.20 18.83 -24.67
N PRO A 72 -8.57 20.02 -24.76
CA PRO A 72 -7.19 20.16 -25.21
C PRO A 72 -6.21 19.35 -24.35
N VAL A 73 -6.40 19.36 -23.02
CA VAL A 73 -5.52 18.65 -22.05
C VAL A 73 -5.48 17.14 -22.31
N MET A 74 -6.61 16.54 -22.71
CA MET A 74 -6.67 15.12 -23.09
C MET A 74 -6.03 14.82 -24.45
N ASN A 75 -5.81 15.84 -25.28
CA ASN A 75 -5.29 15.72 -26.64
C ASN A 75 -3.87 16.30 -26.81
N GLU A 76 -3.27 16.89 -25.79
CA GLU A 76 -1.87 17.40 -25.84
C GLU A 76 -0.84 16.32 -26.21
N MET A 77 -1.01 15.07 -25.74
CA MET A 77 -0.11 13.97 -26.10
C MET A 77 -0.29 13.49 -27.55
N SER A 78 -1.39 13.86 -28.18
CA SER A 78 -1.65 13.53 -29.58
C SER A 78 -0.97 14.49 -30.56
N ASP A 79 -0.59 15.70 -30.10
CA ASP A 79 0.21 16.66 -30.88
C ASP A 79 1.72 16.32 -30.93
N MET A 80 2.23 15.50 -30.00
CA MET A 80 3.64 15.05 -30.02
C MET A 80 3.94 14.04 -31.16
N PHE A 81 2.92 13.45 -31.78
CA PHE A 81 3.07 12.45 -32.83
C PHE A 81 2.48 12.95 -34.16
N SER A 82 3.23 13.81 -34.85
CA SER A 82 2.90 14.27 -36.23
C SER A 82 2.92 13.15 -37.28
N ILE A 83 2.15 13.09 -38.38
CA ILE A 83 0.79 13.55 -38.77
C ILE A 83 0.32 12.46 -39.76
N LYS A 84 -0.65 11.63 -39.38
CA LYS A 84 -1.64 11.02 -40.29
C LYS A 84 -2.91 10.87 -39.47
N SER A 85 -3.97 11.57 -39.89
CA SER A 85 -5.30 11.34 -39.34
C SER A 85 -5.69 9.90 -39.64
N LEU A 86 -6.23 9.18 -38.66
CA LEU A 86 -7.11 8.06 -39.00
C LEU A 86 -8.21 8.67 -39.86
N SER A 87 -8.32 8.25 -41.13
CA SER A 87 -9.44 8.73 -41.93
C SER A 87 -10.71 8.27 -41.21
N GLU A 88 -11.59 9.23 -40.90
CA GLU A 88 -12.90 8.92 -40.34
C GLU A 88 -13.61 7.88 -41.20
N GLU A 89 -13.33 7.86 -42.52
CA GLU A 89 -13.76 6.84 -43.48
C GLU A 89 -13.28 5.41 -43.21
N ALA A 90 -12.08 5.19 -42.65
CA ALA A 90 -11.58 3.84 -42.35
C ALA A 90 -12.31 3.24 -41.13
N ILE A 91 -12.51 4.06 -40.09
CA ILE A 91 -13.28 3.69 -38.89
C ILE A 91 -14.76 3.51 -39.27
N LYS A 92 -15.29 4.44 -40.08
CA LYS A 92 -16.67 4.42 -40.59
C LYS A 92 -16.93 3.22 -41.49
N LYS A 93 -16.04 2.87 -42.43
CA LYS A 93 -16.18 1.65 -43.26
C LYS A 93 -16.14 0.36 -42.45
N GLN A 94 -15.28 0.26 -41.44
CA GLN A 94 -15.22 -0.93 -40.57
C GLN A 94 -16.44 -1.04 -39.64
N THR A 95 -16.99 0.08 -39.19
CA THR A 95 -18.24 0.08 -38.39
C THR A 95 -19.48 -0.16 -39.25
N GLU A 96 -19.55 0.43 -40.45
CA GLU A 96 -20.67 0.27 -41.40
C GLU A 96 -20.76 -1.15 -41.98
N SER A 97 -19.64 -1.87 -42.18
CA SER A 97 -19.69 -3.26 -42.66
C SER A 97 -20.22 -4.24 -41.62
N ILE A 98 -20.29 -3.85 -40.35
CA ILE A 98 -20.71 -4.70 -39.23
C ILE A 98 -22.12 -4.31 -38.75
N LEU A 99 -22.50 -3.03 -38.85
CA LEU A 99 -23.82 -2.50 -38.47
C LEU A 99 -24.96 -2.81 -39.46
N GLN A 100 -24.69 -3.41 -40.62
CA GLN A 100 -25.73 -3.78 -41.61
C GLN A 100 -26.63 -4.97 -41.19
N SER A 101 -26.65 -5.36 -39.91
CA SER A 101 -27.35 -6.56 -39.45
C SER A 101 -28.33 -6.36 -38.28
N GLY A 102 -28.67 -5.13 -37.89
CA GLY A 102 -29.61 -4.87 -36.78
C GLY A 102 -30.71 -3.88 -37.13
N ASP A 103 -31.95 -4.28 -36.88
CA ASP A 103 -33.18 -3.46 -36.97
C ASP A 103 -33.06 -2.17 -36.14
N GLY A 104 -33.55 -1.07 -36.71
CA GLY A 104 -33.40 0.30 -36.21
C GLY A 104 -34.34 0.65 -35.07
N GLU A 105 -34.08 0.12 -33.87
CA GLU A 105 -34.58 0.70 -32.62
C GLU A 105 -33.44 1.37 -31.84
N GLU A 106 -33.63 2.64 -31.48
CA GLU A 106 -32.68 3.42 -30.65
C GLU A 106 -32.61 2.80 -29.25
N LYS A 107 -31.62 1.95 -28.99
CA LYS A 107 -31.37 1.39 -27.66
C LYS A 107 -30.78 2.47 -26.74
N ARG A 108 -31.24 2.50 -25.48
CA ARG A 108 -30.64 3.34 -24.44
C ARG A 108 -29.17 2.97 -24.26
N LEU A 109 -28.28 3.95 -24.07
CA LEU A 109 -26.84 3.72 -23.91
C LEU A 109 -26.53 2.70 -22.82
N GLU A 110 -27.24 2.78 -21.69
CA GLU A 110 -27.14 1.84 -20.58
C GLU A 110 -27.50 0.41 -20.98
N ASP A 111 -28.61 0.21 -21.72
CA ASP A 111 -29.02 -1.10 -22.20
C ASP A 111 -28.00 -1.68 -23.20
N ALA A 112 -27.43 -0.83 -24.06
CA ALA A 112 -26.39 -1.23 -25.01
C ALA A 112 -25.06 -1.62 -24.31
N LEU A 113 -24.72 -0.97 -23.20
CA LEU A 113 -23.54 -1.31 -22.39
C LEU A 113 -23.76 -2.61 -21.59
N VAL A 114 -24.95 -2.82 -21.03
CA VAL A 114 -25.33 -4.05 -20.31
C VAL A 114 -25.40 -5.25 -21.24
N GLU A 115 -25.90 -5.09 -22.47
CA GLU A 115 -25.88 -6.14 -23.49
C GLU A 115 -24.44 -6.51 -23.92
N GLY A 116 -23.48 -5.64 -23.61
CA GLY A 116 -22.06 -5.83 -23.86
C GLY A 116 -21.64 -5.43 -25.28
N ILE A 117 -20.46 -4.84 -25.38
CA ILE A 117 -19.88 -4.49 -26.67
C ILE A 117 -19.32 -5.76 -27.33
N PRO A 118 -19.69 -6.09 -28.58
CA PRO A 118 -19.12 -7.23 -29.28
C PRO A 118 -17.59 -7.13 -29.33
N SER A 119 -16.90 -8.22 -28.99
CA SER A 119 -15.43 -8.25 -28.84
C SER A 119 -14.70 -7.73 -30.07
N GLN A 120 -15.21 -8.02 -31.27
CA GLN A 120 -14.66 -7.60 -32.56
C GLN A 120 -14.77 -6.08 -32.79
N LEU A 121 -15.76 -5.43 -32.18
CA LEU A 121 -16.01 -4.00 -32.30
C LEU A 121 -15.39 -3.18 -31.17
N ARG A 122 -15.11 -3.79 -30.02
CA ARG A 122 -14.64 -3.09 -28.81
C ARG A 122 -13.39 -2.25 -29.06
N SER A 123 -12.43 -2.73 -29.85
CA SER A 123 -11.24 -1.95 -30.24
C SER A 123 -11.58 -0.65 -30.96
N LEU A 124 -12.49 -0.70 -31.94
CA LEU A 124 -12.95 0.47 -32.70
C LEU A 124 -13.79 1.40 -31.83
N VAL A 125 -14.64 0.84 -30.97
CA VAL A 125 -15.48 1.62 -30.06
C VAL A 125 -14.62 2.41 -29.08
N TYR A 126 -13.60 1.81 -28.47
CA TYR A 126 -12.68 2.51 -27.57
C TYR A 126 -11.91 3.62 -28.29
N LEU A 127 -11.34 3.33 -29.46
CA LEU A 127 -10.62 4.33 -30.25
C LEU A 127 -11.52 5.52 -30.63
N LYS A 128 -12.79 5.24 -30.97
CA LYS A 128 -13.79 6.27 -31.28
C LYS A 128 -14.17 7.05 -30.02
N ALA A 129 -14.48 6.39 -28.91
CA ALA A 129 -14.86 7.03 -27.66
C ALA A 129 -13.77 7.97 -27.14
N PHE A 130 -12.51 7.54 -27.15
CA PHE A 130 -11.36 8.36 -26.73
C PHE A 130 -10.95 9.45 -27.73
N HIS A 131 -11.67 9.61 -28.84
CA HIS A 131 -11.33 10.52 -29.94
C HIS A 131 -9.86 10.36 -30.40
N VAL A 132 -9.40 9.12 -30.57
CA VAL A 132 -8.04 8.85 -31.04
C VAL A 132 -7.96 9.15 -32.54
N LYS A 133 -7.54 10.38 -32.86
CA LYS A 133 -7.48 10.88 -34.25
C LYS A 133 -6.19 10.51 -35.00
N TYR A 134 -5.17 9.98 -34.33
CA TYR A 134 -3.80 9.94 -34.86
C TYR A 134 -3.22 8.52 -34.92
N GLN A 135 -2.46 8.24 -35.98
CA GLN A 135 -1.63 7.04 -36.09
C GLN A 135 -0.15 7.37 -35.83
N LEU A 136 0.48 6.58 -34.97
CA LEU A 136 1.93 6.61 -34.77
C LEU A 136 2.58 5.94 -35.98
N SER A 137 3.64 6.53 -36.54
CA SER A 137 4.41 5.84 -37.58
C SER A 137 5.14 4.64 -36.98
N LYS A 138 5.10 3.49 -37.69
CA LYS A 138 5.76 2.25 -37.29
C LYS A 138 7.25 2.44 -36.96
N GLU A 139 7.92 3.31 -37.70
CA GLU A 139 9.34 3.63 -37.50
C GLU A 139 9.60 4.33 -36.16
N ARG A 140 8.74 5.28 -35.77
CA ARG A 140 8.86 5.96 -34.47
C ARG A 140 8.54 5.02 -33.32
N TYR A 141 7.52 4.19 -33.47
CA TYR A 141 7.19 3.16 -32.49
C TYR A 141 8.35 2.18 -32.27
N ASN A 142 8.91 1.62 -33.35
CA ASN A 142 10.03 0.68 -33.27
C ASN A 142 11.29 1.31 -32.65
N SER A 143 11.53 2.60 -32.89
CA SER A 143 12.62 3.33 -32.23
C SER A 143 12.42 3.42 -30.72
N LEU A 144 11.19 3.72 -30.27
CA LEU A 144 10.84 3.76 -28.85
C LEU A 144 10.91 2.37 -28.21
N LEU A 145 10.45 1.34 -28.93
CA LEU A 145 10.49 -0.04 -28.47
C LEU A 145 11.94 -0.48 -28.23
N ASN A 146 12.84 -0.24 -29.18
CA ASN A 146 14.26 -0.56 -29.00
C ASN A 146 14.88 0.15 -27.79
N LYS A 147 14.53 1.42 -27.55
CA LYS A 147 14.99 2.15 -26.36
C LYS A 147 14.42 1.56 -25.07
N SER A 148 13.14 1.18 -25.07
CA SER A 148 12.47 0.62 -23.89
C SER A 148 13.00 -0.75 -23.46
N ILE A 149 13.44 -1.60 -24.41
CA ILE A 149 13.98 -2.94 -24.12
C ILE A 149 15.26 -2.87 -23.28
N HIS A 150 16.10 -1.87 -23.58
CA HIS A 150 17.38 -1.68 -22.92
C HIS A 150 17.29 -0.83 -21.64
N ALA A 151 16.13 -0.25 -21.36
CA ALA A 151 15.91 0.53 -20.15
C ALA A 151 15.67 -0.41 -18.94
N ASP A 152 16.22 -0.02 -17.79
CA ASP A 152 15.95 -0.66 -16.51
C ASP A 152 14.84 0.13 -15.81
N LEU A 153 13.60 -0.37 -15.96
CA LEU A 153 12.39 0.35 -15.59
C LEU A 153 11.60 -0.42 -14.53
N PRO A 154 10.87 0.29 -13.64
CA PRO A 154 10.01 -0.35 -12.64
C PRO A 154 8.95 -1.23 -13.33
N PHE A 155 8.51 -2.31 -12.67
CA PHE A 155 7.50 -3.25 -13.17
C PHE A 155 7.87 -4.06 -14.43
N LYS A 156 9.13 -4.03 -14.88
CA LYS A 156 9.61 -4.82 -16.02
C LYS A 156 9.25 -6.30 -15.91
N ASP A 157 9.45 -6.91 -14.74
CA ASP A 157 9.12 -8.31 -14.49
C ASP A 157 7.62 -8.63 -14.66
N LYS A 158 6.74 -7.73 -14.18
CA LYS A 158 5.29 -7.88 -14.33
C LYS A 158 4.85 -7.72 -15.78
N ILE A 159 5.46 -6.80 -16.52
CA ILE A 159 5.17 -6.59 -17.95
C ILE A 159 5.66 -7.79 -18.76
N ASP A 160 6.84 -8.32 -18.44
CA ASP A 160 7.45 -9.45 -19.15
C ASP A 160 6.69 -10.77 -18.96
N ALA A 161 5.93 -10.89 -17.87
CA ALA A 161 5.02 -12.01 -17.61
C ALA A 161 3.78 -12.05 -18.53
N ILE A 162 3.48 -10.98 -19.27
CA ILE A 162 2.32 -10.91 -20.16
C ILE A 162 2.56 -11.77 -21.42
N LYS A 163 1.62 -12.68 -21.68
CA LYS A 163 1.72 -13.69 -22.76
C LYS A 163 1.60 -13.07 -24.16
N GLU A 164 0.73 -12.07 -24.35
CA GLU A 164 0.48 -11.45 -25.65
C GLU A 164 1.60 -10.46 -26.01
N PRO A 165 2.41 -10.71 -27.06
CA PRO A 165 3.59 -9.90 -27.35
C PRO A 165 3.24 -8.46 -27.72
N LYS A 166 2.13 -8.22 -28.42
CA LYS A 166 1.73 -6.89 -28.88
C LYS A 166 1.47 -5.94 -27.73
N ILE A 167 0.71 -6.40 -26.73
CA ILE A 167 0.36 -5.61 -25.55
C ILE A 167 1.57 -5.46 -24.64
N ARG A 168 2.39 -6.51 -24.49
CA ARG A 168 3.64 -6.45 -23.73
C ARG A 168 4.56 -5.37 -24.29
N ASP A 169 4.74 -5.33 -25.60
CA ASP A 169 5.63 -4.36 -26.25
C ASP A 169 5.05 -2.94 -26.14
N ALA A 170 3.72 -2.77 -26.26
CA ALA A 170 3.06 -1.49 -26.02
C ALA A 170 3.22 -1.01 -24.56
N LEU A 171 3.11 -1.90 -23.57
CA LEU A 171 3.32 -1.59 -22.15
C LEU A 171 4.77 -1.24 -21.83
N ARG A 172 5.75 -1.90 -22.47
CA ARG A 172 7.18 -1.54 -22.36
C ARG A 172 7.44 -0.13 -22.87
N VAL A 173 6.89 0.21 -24.04
CA VAL A 173 7.00 1.55 -24.62
C VAL A 173 6.30 2.59 -23.74
N PHE A 174 5.11 2.27 -23.20
CA PHE A 174 4.39 3.12 -22.27
C PHE A 174 5.20 3.40 -21.00
N ASN A 175 5.72 2.35 -20.36
CA ASN A 175 6.50 2.43 -19.13
C ASN A 175 7.78 3.27 -19.33
N TYR A 176 8.44 3.11 -20.48
CA TYR A 176 9.55 3.95 -20.89
C TYR A 176 9.11 5.41 -21.10
N TYR A 177 8.02 5.65 -21.81
CA TYR A 177 7.56 7.00 -22.10
C TYR A 177 7.18 7.79 -20.83
N VAL A 178 6.44 7.19 -19.90
CA VAL A 178 6.03 7.86 -18.66
C VAL A 178 7.22 8.15 -17.75
N ASN A 179 8.14 7.19 -17.57
CA ASN A 179 9.27 7.34 -16.66
C ASN A 179 10.41 8.16 -17.26
N GLU A 180 10.78 7.95 -18.52
CA GLU A 180 11.95 8.60 -19.12
C GLU A 180 11.61 9.89 -19.87
N VAL A 181 10.45 9.97 -20.54
CA VAL A 181 10.12 11.12 -21.40
C VAL A 181 9.33 12.18 -20.64
N VAL A 182 8.29 11.76 -19.90
CA VAL A 182 7.42 12.69 -19.16
C VAL A 182 8.10 13.16 -17.87
N THR A 183 8.74 12.25 -17.11
CA THR A 183 9.39 12.63 -15.84
C THR A 183 10.69 13.42 -16.07
N SER A 184 11.47 13.13 -17.11
CA SER A 184 12.66 13.95 -17.45
C SER A 184 12.31 15.36 -17.93
N ALA A 185 11.15 15.54 -18.57
CA ALA A 185 10.66 16.86 -18.97
C ALA A 185 10.20 17.70 -17.77
N SER A 186 9.60 17.07 -16.75
CA SER A 186 9.19 17.73 -15.51
C SER A 186 10.37 18.02 -14.58
N ASN A 187 11.33 17.09 -14.46
CA ASN A 187 12.54 17.31 -13.67
C ASN A 187 13.41 18.45 -14.20
N LYS A 188 13.40 18.74 -15.51
CA LYS A 188 14.09 19.93 -16.06
C LYS A 188 13.46 21.26 -15.65
N ILE A 189 12.20 21.25 -15.21
CA ILE A 189 11.46 22.44 -14.77
C ILE A 189 11.59 22.62 -13.23
N GLU A 190 11.73 21.52 -12.48
CA GLU A 190 11.78 21.54 -11.00
C GLU A 190 13.17 21.87 -10.39
N VAL A 191 14.26 21.91 -11.18
CA VAL A 191 15.62 22.31 -10.70
C VAL A 191 15.70 23.76 -10.17
N GLY A 192 14.61 24.54 -10.27
CA GLY A 192 14.51 25.88 -9.69
C GLY A 192 14.00 25.96 -8.25
N ASN A 193 13.45 24.89 -7.66
CA ASN A 193 12.85 24.95 -6.33
C ASN A 193 13.32 23.79 -5.45
N ASN A 194 14.23 24.09 -4.51
CA ASN A 194 14.67 23.20 -3.43
C ASN A 194 13.52 22.97 -2.42
N GLY A 195 12.55 22.13 -2.77
CA GLY A 195 11.37 21.83 -1.95
C GLY A 195 11.28 20.36 -1.56
N SER A 196 11.64 20.07 -0.30
CA SER A 196 11.21 18.93 0.53
C SER A 196 11.24 17.51 -0.06
N PHE A 197 12.21 16.71 0.41
CA PHE A 197 12.34 15.25 0.21
C PHE A 197 11.03 14.45 0.44
N ASN A 198 10.10 14.97 1.23
CA ASN A 198 8.82 14.31 1.52
C ASN A 198 7.80 14.41 0.37
N HIS A 199 7.86 15.45 -0.46
CA HIS A 199 6.94 15.62 -1.59
C HIS A 199 7.28 14.66 -2.75
N GLU A 200 8.55 14.30 -2.91
CA GLU A 200 9.02 13.35 -3.93
C GLU A 200 8.58 11.91 -3.63
N ILE A 201 8.55 11.51 -2.36
CA ILE A 201 8.17 10.15 -1.93
C ILE A 201 6.67 9.89 -2.16
N VAL A 202 5.80 10.85 -1.85
CA VAL A 202 4.35 10.74 -2.08
C VAL A 202 4.03 10.73 -3.59
N LYS A 203 4.67 11.62 -4.36
CA LYS A 203 4.57 11.61 -5.84
C LYS A 203 5.04 10.28 -6.45
N ALA A 204 6.06 9.63 -5.86
CA ALA A 204 6.58 8.35 -6.34
C ALA A 204 5.64 7.17 -6.03
N GLN A 205 4.97 7.17 -4.86
CA GLN A 205 3.98 6.15 -4.51
C GLN A 205 2.72 6.23 -5.40
N ASP A 206 2.22 7.43 -5.68
CA ASP A 206 1.06 7.63 -6.55
C ASP A 206 1.35 7.21 -8.00
N LYS A 207 2.56 7.52 -8.51
CA LYS A 207 3.00 7.07 -9.84
C LYS A 207 3.11 5.55 -9.94
N SER A 208 3.61 4.89 -8.89
CA SER A 208 3.74 3.43 -8.83
C SER A 208 2.37 2.73 -8.94
N LYS A 209 1.37 3.26 -8.22
CA LYS A 209 0.00 2.75 -8.24
C LYS A 209 -0.70 2.98 -9.58
N GLN A 210 -0.55 4.16 -10.17
CA GLN A 210 -1.09 4.47 -11.51
C GLN A 210 -0.53 3.52 -12.57
N LEU A 211 0.78 3.25 -12.54
CA LEU A 211 1.42 2.30 -13.45
C LEU A 211 0.87 0.88 -13.26
N GLN A 212 0.59 0.45 -12.03
CA GLN A 212 -0.02 -0.84 -11.75
C GLN A 212 -1.44 -0.96 -12.35
N THR A 213 -2.29 0.06 -12.18
CA THR A 213 -3.63 0.09 -12.79
C THR A 213 -3.55 0.03 -14.32
N ILE A 214 -2.58 0.73 -14.94
CA ILE A 214 -2.40 0.69 -16.40
C ILE A 214 -1.94 -0.69 -16.88
N ILE A 215 -1.06 -1.37 -16.13
CA ILE A 215 -0.65 -2.74 -16.46
C ILE A 215 -1.87 -3.68 -16.44
N GLN A 216 -2.77 -3.54 -15.46
CA GLN A 216 -4.01 -4.32 -15.38
C GLN A 216 -4.96 -4.03 -16.56
N ILE A 217 -5.16 -2.75 -16.91
CA ILE A 217 -5.91 -2.38 -18.11
C ILE A 217 -5.26 -3.01 -19.35
N GLY A 218 -3.94 -2.97 -19.46
CA GLY A 218 -3.19 -3.64 -20.51
C GLY A 218 -3.48 -5.14 -20.58
N GLN A 219 -3.49 -5.84 -19.45
CA GLN A 219 -3.85 -7.26 -19.39
C GLN A 219 -5.28 -7.50 -19.91
N LEU A 220 -6.25 -6.66 -19.56
CA LEU A 220 -7.62 -6.76 -20.08
C LEU A 220 -7.67 -6.51 -21.61
N LEU A 221 -6.87 -5.57 -22.12
CA LEU A 221 -6.78 -5.28 -23.56
C LEU A 221 -6.21 -6.46 -24.38
N THR A 222 -5.52 -7.43 -23.78
CA THR A 222 -5.09 -8.65 -24.50
C THR A 222 -6.27 -9.45 -25.07
N ASN A 223 -7.44 -9.35 -24.44
CA ASN A 223 -8.65 -10.06 -24.84
C ASN A 223 -9.47 -9.31 -25.90
N VAL A 224 -9.02 -8.13 -26.34
CA VAL A 224 -9.72 -7.32 -27.34
C VAL A 224 -9.11 -7.60 -28.72
N PRO A 225 -9.81 -8.35 -29.60
CA PRO A 225 -9.29 -8.67 -30.93
C PRO A 225 -9.19 -7.43 -31.82
N GLY A 226 -8.19 -7.45 -32.71
CA GLY A 226 -8.02 -6.43 -33.75
C GLY A 226 -7.18 -5.21 -33.37
N LEU A 227 -6.68 -5.13 -32.12
CA LEU A 227 -5.75 -4.08 -31.71
C LEU A 227 -4.36 -4.25 -32.34
N THR A 228 -3.86 -3.18 -32.95
CA THR A 228 -2.44 -3.06 -33.29
C THR A 228 -1.64 -2.56 -32.08
N GLU A 229 -0.32 -2.79 -32.09
CA GLU A 229 0.59 -2.34 -31.03
C GLU A 229 0.53 -0.83 -30.82
N GLU A 230 0.41 -0.07 -31.89
CA GLU A 230 0.31 1.39 -31.83
C GLU A 230 -1.02 1.84 -31.24
N GLN A 231 -2.13 1.17 -31.61
CA GLN A 231 -3.45 1.46 -31.07
C GLN A 231 -3.52 1.13 -29.58
N ALA A 232 -2.94 0.00 -29.17
CA ALA A 232 -2.83 -0.38 -27.77
C ALA A 232 -2.06 0.67 -26.96
N LEU A 233 -0.92 1.16 -27.47
CA LEU A 233 -0.15 2.23 -26.83
C LEU A 233 -0.99 3.51 -26.66
N TYR A 234 -1.74 3.93 -27.69
CA TYR A 234 -2.60 5.11 -27.58
C TYR A 234 -3.70 4.95 -26.55
N LEU A 235 -4.35 3.79 -26.50
CA LEU A 235 -5.36 3.52 -25.48
C LEU A 235 -4.73 3.59 -24.09
N LEU A 236 -3.57 2.97 -23.86
CA LEU A 236 -2.87 3.03 -22.57
C LEU A 236 -2.51 4.47 -22.17
N LEU A 237 -2.02 5.29 -23.10
CA LEU A 237 -1.74 6.70 -22.85
C LEU A 237 -3.01 7.50 -22.52
N LYS A 238 -4.12 7.22 -23.20
CA LYS A 238 -5.42 7.85 -22.93
C LYS A 238 -5.97 7.45 -21.58
N PHE A 239 -5.95 6.16 -21.23
CA PHE A 239 -6.30 5.68 -19.90
C PHE A 239 -5.44 6.32 -18.81
N ASN A 240 -4.13 6.44 -19.03
CA ASN A 240 -3.24 7.12 -18.09
C ASN A 240 -3.62 8.59 -17.90
N LYS A 241 -3.97 9.29 -18.99
CA LYS A 241 -4.46 10.68 -18.88
C LYS A 241 -5.80 10.78 -18.15
N VAL A 242 -6.72 9.84 -18.34
CA VAL A 242 -7.97 9.79 -17.56
C VAL A 242 -7.64 9.63 -16.08
N LEU A 243 -6.76 8.69 -15.73
CA LEU A 243 -6.31 8.50 -14.34
C LEU A 243 -5.68 9.77 -13.77
N CYS A 244 -4.76 10.42 -14.49
CA CYS A 244 -4.11 11.64 -14.01
C CYS A 244 -5.07 12.83 -13.86
N ASN A 245 -6.12 12.92 -14.68
CA ASN A 245 -7.08 14.02 -14.64
C ASN A 245 -8.24 13.77 -13.67
N THR A 246 -8.42 12.53 -13.22
CA THR A 246 -9.48 12.21 -12.25
C THR A 246 -9.09 12.72 -10.87
N ASN A 247 -9.92 13.57 -10.29
CA ASN A 247 -9.75 13.99 -8.90
C ASN A 247 -10.23 12.87 -7.96
N PHE A 248 -9.32 11.95 -7.63
CA PHE A 248 -9.64 10.81 -6.77
C PHE A 248 -10.14 11.22 -5.38
N SER A 249 -9.70 12.37 -4.84
CA SER A 249 -10.18 12.84 -3.53
C SER A 249 -11.66 13.21 -3.54
N GLU A 250 -12.13 13.81 -4.64
CA GLU A 250 -13.54 14.10 -4.89
C GLU A 250 -14.32 12.81 -5.12
N LEU A 251 -13.81 11.90 -5.97
CA LEU A 251 -14.45 10.60 -6.20
C LEU A 251 -14.64 9.80 -4.90
N TYR A 252 -13.63 9.75 -4.02
CA TYR A 252 -13.76 9.05 -2.74
C TYR A 252 -14.77 9.71 -1.82
N TYR A 253 -14.90 11.04 -1.88
CA TYR A 253 -15.94 11.77 -1.15
C TYR A 253 -17.34 11.44 -1.70
N GLU A 254 -17.52 11.46 -3.02
CA GLU A 254 -18.78 11.10 -3.68
C GLU A 254 -19.21 9.68 -3.33
N ILE A 255 -18.30 8.69 -3.41
CA ILE A 255 -18.60 7.30 -3.04
C ILE A 255 -18.97 7.23 -1.54
N SER A 256 -18.22 7.89 -0.67
CA SER A 256 -18.51 7.88 0.77
C SER A 256 -19.88 8.48 1.09
N ARG A 257 -20.25 9.59 0.42
CA ARG A 257 -21.57 10.23 0.61
C ARG A 257 -22.71 9.43 -0.01
N ALA A 258 -22.49 8.82 -1.16
CA ALA A 258 -23.45 7.91 -1.77
C ALA A 258 -23.74 6.70 -0.85
N LEU A 259 -22.71 6.15 -0.19
CA LEU A 259 -22.90 5.09 0.80
C LEU A 259 -23.65 5.57 2.06
N GLU A 260 -23.42 6.81 2.49
CA GLU A 260 -24.11 7.40 3.64
C GLU A 260 -25.60 7.64 3.35
N ASP A 261 -25.94 8.11 2.15
CA ASP A 261 -27.34 8.42 1.77
C ASP A 261 -28.12 7.16 1.35
N GLU A 262 -27.52 6.23 0.61
CA GLU A 262 -28.23 5.07 0.03
C GLU A 262 -28.15 3.80 0.90
N VAL A 263 -27.11 3.65 1.73
CA VAL A 263 -26.87 2.46 2.57
C VAL A 263 -26.55 2.87 4.01
N ASP A 264 -27.40 3.71 4.57
CA ASP A 264 -27.23 4.41 5.86
C ASP A 264 -26.93 3.47 7.04
N GLU A 265 -27.62 2.34 7.16
CA GLU A 265 -27.42 1.36 8.23
C GLU A 265 -26.00 0.78 8.22
N VAL A 266 -25.51 0.42 7.04
CA VAL A 266 -24.16 -0.14 6.85
C VAL A 266 -23.11 0.93 7.11
N PHE A 267 -23.31 2.14 6.55
CA PHE A 267 -22.40 3.25 6.75
C PHE A 267 -22.28 3.61 8.24
N ALA A 268 -23.42 3.71 8.95
CA ALA A 268 -23.45 4.00 10.37
C ALA A 268 -22.79 2.88 11.21
N HIS A 269 -22.97 1.61 10.84
CA HIS A 269 -22.31 0.48 11.50
C HIS A 269 -20.79 0.53 11.37
N ILE A 270 -20.28 0.79 10.18
CA ILE A 270 -18.83 0.91 9.92
C ILE A 270 -18.26 2.14 10.65
N ALA A 271 -18.96 3.27 10.59
CA ALA A 271 -18.55 4.51 11.25
C ALA A 271 -18.52 4.39 12.78
N LYS A 272 -19.50 3.71 13.39
CA LYS A 272 -19.53 3.44 14.85
C LYS A 272 -18.32 2.65 15.33
N GLN A 273 -17.74 1.83 14.47
CA GLN A 273 -16.56 1.02 14.78
C GLN A 273 -15.24 1.77 14.55
N GLY A 274 -15.29 3.03 14.12
CA GLY A 274 -14.10 3.85 13.89
C GLY A 274 -13.31 3.45 12.62
N ILE A 275 -13.91 2.67 11.74
CA ILE A 275 -13.27 2.23 10.50
C ILE A 275 -13.36 3.35 9.45
N ASN A 276 -12.22 3.72 8.87
CA ASN A 276 -12.15 4.78 7.86
C ASN A 276 -12.55 4.24 6.47
N ILE A 277 -13.79 4.52 6.06
CA ILE A 277 -14.36 4.13 4.76
C ILE A 277 -13.55 4.67 3.58
N LYS A 278 -12.99 5.89 3.69
CA LYS A 278 -12.19 6.48 2.61
C LYS A 278 -10.96 5.62 2.27
N ASN A 279 -10.27 5.10 3.28
CA ASN A 279 -9.10 4.24 3.07
C ASN A 279 -9.47 2.89 2.45
N ILE A 280 -10.65 2.36 2.80
CA ILE A 280 -11.18 1.15 2.19
C ILE A 280 -11.52 1.39 0.72
N ILE A 281 -12.26 2.46 0.41
CA ILE A 281 -12.61 2.80 -0.97
C ILE A 281 -11.33 3.03 -1.79
N LEU A 282 -10.35 3.76 -1.26
CA LEU A 282 -9.04 3.94 -1.89
C LEU A 282 -8.41 2.60 -2.26
N HIS A 283 -8.31 1.69 -1.28
CA HIS A 283 -7.71 0.37 -1.51
C HIS A 283 -8.49 -0.47 -2.53
N GLN A 284 -9.82 -0.45 -2.46
CA GLN A 284 -10.70 -1.22 -3.33
C GLN A 284 -10.77 -0.65 -4.75
N VAL A 285 -10.73 0.67 -4.94
CA VAL A 285 -10.65 1.30 -6.27
C VAL A 285 -9.31 0.99 -6.93
N GLU A 286 -8.21 1.05 -6.17
CA GLU A 286 -6.87 0.71 -6.66
C GLU A 286 -6.74 -0.79 -7.01
N GLY A 287 -7.42 -1.66 -6.26
CA GLY A 287 -7.44 -3.12 -6.45
C GLY A 287 -8.56 -3.65 -7.34
N LEU A 288 -9.48 -2.80 -7.80
CA LEU A 288 -10.72 -3.22 -8.45
C LEU A 288 -10.46 -4.14 -9.65
N LEU A 289 -9.53 -3.76 -10.52
CA LEU A 289 -9.21 -4.53 -11.72
C LEU A 289 -8.31 -5.75 -11.45
N ASP A 290 -7.65 -5.81 -10.27
CA ASP A 290 -6.84 -6.96 -9.84
C ASP A 290 -7.70 -8.10 -9.29
N SER A 291 -8.77 -7.72 -8.57
CA SER A 291 -9.65 -8.64 -7.86
C SER A 291 -10.69 -9.34 -8.74
N ILE A 292 -10.87 -8.89 -9.97
CA ILE A 292 -11.86 -9.45 -10.91
C ILE A 292 -11.18 -10.56 -11.71
N ASP A 293 -11.35 -11.80 -11.25
CA ASP A 293 -10.84 -12.99 -11.95
C ASP A 293 -11.57 -13.23 -13.29
N ASP A 294 -12.83 -12.81 -13.41
CA ASP A 294 -13.60 -12.93 -14.65
C ASP A 294 -13.31 -11.78 -15.62
N GLN A 295 -12.55 -12.11 -16.67
CA GLN A 295 -12.17 -11.18 -17.73
C GLN A 295 -13.37 -10.53 -18.44
N ALA A 296 -14.53 -11.18 -18.51
CA ALA A 296 -15.72 -10.60 -19.13
C ALA A 296 -16.25 -9.41 -18.30
N ILE A 297 -16.28 -9.57 -16.98
CA ILE A 297 -16.71 -8.55 -16.03
C ILE A 297 -15.70 -7.41 -15.96
N GLY A 298 -14.41 -7.73 -16.05
CA GLY A 298 -13.34 -6.73 -16.16
C GLY A 298 -13.50 -5.86 -17.42
N LEU A 299 -13.84 -6.47 -18.56
CA LEU A 299 -14.09 -5.74 -19.82
C LEU A 299 -15.39 -4.92 -19.77
N GLU A 300 -16.44 -5.43 -19.15
CA GLU A 300 -17.69 -4.68 -18.94
C GLU A 300 -17.47 -3.46 -18.03
N THR A 301 -16.73 -3.65 -16.93
CA THR A 301 -16.31 -2.56 -16.04
C THR A 301 -15.52 -1.50 -16.80
N LEU A 302 -14.62 -1.93 -17.69
CA LEU A 302 -13.87 -1.03 -18.55
C LEU A 302 -14.78 -0.31 -19.56
N ASP A 303 -15.77 -0.99 -20.13
CA ASP A 303 -16.78 -0.39 -21.01
C ASP A 303 -17.51 0.75 -20.26
N PHE A 304 -17.95 0.55 -19.02
CA PHE A 304 -18.55 1.62 -18.21
C PHE A 304 -17.59 2.75 -17.86
N ILE A 305 -16.33 2.46 -17.53
CA ILE A 305 -15.31 3.51 -17.24
C ILE A 305 -15.03 4.37 -18.49
N VAL A 306 -14.99 3.76 -19.68
CA VAL A 306 -14.79 4.50 -20.93
C VAL A 306 -15.96 5.42 -21.23
N PHE A 307 -17.20 4.95 -21.03
CA PHE A 307 -18.38 5.73 -21.39
C PHE A 307 -18.87 6.70 -20.31
N GLN A 308 -18.70 6.37 -19.03
CA GLN A 308 -19.25 7.16 -17.90
C GLN A 308 -18.17 7.66 -16.93
N GLY A 309 -16.90 7.30 -17.14
CA GLY A 309 -15.80 7.70 -16.27
C GLY A 309 -15.74 6.93 -14.95
N PHE A 310 -14.76 7.27 -14.10
CA PHE A 310 -14.59 6.65 -12.78
C PHE A 310 -15.74 6.96 -11.82
N THR A 311 -16.49 8.04 -12.06
CA THR A 311 -17.68 8.41 -11.29
C THR A 311 -18.77 7.35 -11.30
N TRP A 312 -18.84 6.49 -12.33
CA TRP A 312 -19.72 5.31 -12.34
C TRP A 312 -19.47 4.35 -11.15
N LEU A 313 -18.25 4.32 -10.60
CA LEU A 313 -17.91 3.49 -9.46
C LEU A 313 -18.77 3.79 -8.23
N SER A 314 -19.28 5.03 -8.08
CA SER A 314 -20.23 5.37 -7.00
C SER A 314 -21.43 4.43 -6.97
N ARG A 315 -22.09 4.20 -8.12
CA ARG A 315 -23.20 3.24 -8.24
C ARG A 315 -22.75 1.81 -7.93
N ARG A 316 -21.57 1.43 -8.41
CA ARG A 316 -21.05 0.08 -8.21
C ARG A 316 -20.78 -0.20 -6.74
N PHE A 317 -20.19 0.73 -6.00
CA PHE A 317 -19.96 0.59 -4.57
C PHE A 317 -21.27 0.58 -3.77
N VAL A 318 -22.23 1.44 -4.07
CA VAL A 318 -23.57 1.39 -3.43
C VAL A 318 -24.20 0.01 -3.60
N HIS A 319 -24.17 -0.54 -4.82
CA HIS A 319 -24.70 -1.87 -5.10
C HIS A 319 -23.95 -2.99 -4.34
N ILE A 320 -22.60 -2.95 -4.30
CA ILE A 320 -21.78 -3.93 -3.55
C ILE A 320 -22.14 -3.91 -2.07
N PHE A 321 -22.19 -2.73 -1.45
CA PHE A 321 -22.47 -2.60 -0.02
C PHE A 321 -23.91 -2.97 0.32
N THR A 322 -24.87 -2.67 -0.56
CA THR A 322 -26.27 -3.11 -0.41
C THR A 322 -26.37 -4.64 -0.43
N ARG A 323 -25.68 -5.29 -1.38
CA ARG A 323 -25.67 -6.76 -1.49
C ARG A 323 -24.95 -7.44 -0.33
N ALA A 324 -23.87 -6.84 0.16
CA ALA A 324 -23.11 -7.34 1.30
C ALA A 324 -23.68 -6.92 2.67
N GLN A 325 -24.81 -6.21 2.71
CA GLN A 325 -25.36 -5.58 3.91
C GLN A 325 -25.51 -6.57 5.07
N GLU A 326 -26.18 -7.70 4.86
CA GLU A 326 -26.43 -8.69 5.93
C GLU A 326 -25.12 -9.20 6.54
N HIS A 327 -24.13 -9.47 5.68
CA HIS A 327 -22.84 -9.97 6.13
C HIS A 327 -22.04 -8.88 6.87
N ILE A 328 -22.02 -7.66 6.35
CA ILE A 328 -21.34 -6.52 6.99
C ILE A 328 -21.94 -6.24 8.38
N LEU A 329 -23.27 -6.21 8.50
CA LEU A 329 -23.95 -5.96 9.76
C LEU A 329 -23.72 -7.07 10.80
N SER A 330 -23.40 -8.29 10.35
CA SER A 330 -23.07 -9.41 11.25
C SER A 330 -21.64 -9.38 11.81
N LEU A 331 -20.75 -8.56 11.25
CA LEU A 331 -19.34 -8.49 11.61
C LEU A 331 -19.02 -7.25 12.48
N GLU A 332 -18.06 -7.42 13.38
CA GLU A 332 -17.61 -6.36 14.29
C GLU A 332 -16.07 -6.32 14.41
N GLY A 333 -15.54 -5.12 14.65
CA GLY A 333 -14.13 -4.82 14.92
C GLY A 333 -13.19 -5.22 13.79
N ASP A 334 -12.10 -5.89 14.17
CA ASP A 334 -11.05 -6.31 13.24
C ASP A 334 -11.55 -7.26 12.14
N LYS A 335 -12.57 -8.07 12.42
CA LYS A 335 -13.16 -8.98 11.43
C LYS A 335 -13.87 -8.21 10.32
N LEU A 336 -14.57 -7.14 10.68
CA LEU A 336 -15.21 -6.26 9.70
C LEU A 336 -14.13 -5.54 8.87
N SER A 337 -13.10 -4.99 9.53
CA SER A 337 -12.00 -4.32 8.82
C SER A 337 -11.27 -5.27 7.86
N GLN A 338 -11.02 -6.51 8.27
CA GLN A 338 -10.41 -7.53 7.41
C GLN A 338 -11.29 -7.88 6.21
N TYR A 339 -12.60 -8.07 6.43
CA TYR A 339 -13.54 -8.36 5.35
C TYR A 339 -13.63 -7.20 4.35
N LEU A 340 -13.73 -5.95 4.84
CA LEU A 340 -13.81 -4.77 3.97
C LEU A 340 -12.54 -4.50 3.16
N GLN A 341 -11.39 -5.00 3.60
CA GLN A 341 -10.12 -4.93 2.87
C GLN A 341 -9.85 -6.17 1.99
N SER A 342 -10.64 -7.23 2.18
CA SER A 342 -10.48 -8.47 1.43
C SER A 342 -11.04 -8.36 0.01
N PRO A 343 -10.54 -9.17 -0.94
CA PRO A 343 -11.14 -9.32 -2.26
C PRO A 343 -12.54 -9.96 -2.19
N ASP A 344 -12.92 -10.59 -1.07
CA ASP A 344 -14.21 -11.26 -0.89
C ASP A 344 -15.38 -10.27 -0.94
N LEU A 345 -15.16 -9.00 -0.57
CA LEU A 345 -16.17 -7.94 -0.75
C LEU A 345 -16.46 -7.72 -2.25
N LEU A 346 -15.43 -7.78 -3.08
CA LEU A 346 -15.54 -7.56 -4.52
C LEU A 346 -16.02 -8.82 -5.26
N GLN A 347 -16.00 -10.01 -4.66
CA GLN A 347 -16.62 -11.20 -5.24
C GLN A 347 -18.13 -11.02 -5.51
N VAL A 348 -18.79 -10.14 -4.75
CA VAL A 348 -20.19 -9.73 -4.99
C VAL A 348 -20.38 -9.13 -6.40
N ILE A 349 -19.33 -8.56 -7.01
CA ILE A 349 -19.33 -8.07 -8.39
C ILE A 349 -19.53 -9.22 -9.38
N ILE A 350 -18.91 -10.38 -9.13
CA ILE A 350 -19.01 -11.56 -10.00
C ILE A 350 -20.42 -12.15 -9.94
N ASP A 351 -21.02 -12.18 -8.76
CA ASP A 351 -22.34 -12.76 -8.54
C ASP A 351 -23.50 -11.85 -8.97
N SER A 352 -23.24 -10.60 -9.37
CA SER A 352 -24.28 -9.61 -9.64
C SER A 352 -24.25 -8.99 -11.04
N ASN A 353 -25.44 -8.84 -11.63
CA ASN A 353 -25.62 -8.28 -12.96
C ASN A 353 -25.52 -6.73 -12.90
N SER A 354 -24.74 -6.12 -13.79
CA SER A 354 -24.59 -4.67 -13.89
C SER A 354 -25.88 -3.93 -14.17
N ARG A 355 -26.93 -4.61 -14.67
CA ARG A 355 -28.27 -4.02 -14.76
C ARG A 355 -28.81 -3.57 -13.40
N GLN A 356 -28.52 -4.31 -12.34
CA GLN A 356 -28.92 -3.94 -10.98
C GLN A 356 -28.11 -2.75 -10.45
N THR A 357 -26.85 -2.62 -10.88
CA THR A 357 -26.03 -1.44 -10.54
C THR A 357 -26.61 -0.15 -11.13
N LEU A 358 -27.29 -0.23 -12.29
CA LEU A 358 -27.87 0.95 -12.93
C LEU A 358 -29.14 1.46 -12.26
N GLU A 359 -29.78 0.67 -11.41
CA GLU A 359 -30.98 1.06 -10.65
C GLU A 359 -30.67 2.16 -9.60
N TYR A 360 -29.40 2.28 -9.18
CA TYR A 360 -28.97 3.29 -8.22
C TYR A 360 -28.64 4.62 -8.91
N HIS A 361 -29.17 5.71 -8.36
CA HIS A 361 -28.99 7.07 -8.88
C HIS A 361 -28.51 8.04 -7.79
N PRO A 362 -27.26 7.89 -7.30
CA PRO A 362 -26.73 8.81 -6.28
C PRO A 362 -26.70 10.24 -6.81
N ASP A 363 -26.91 11.22 -5.92
CA ASP A 363 -26.93 12.66 -6.25
C ASP A 363 -25.51 13.23 -6.45
N ILE A 364 -24.80 12.75 -7.47
CA ILE A 364 -23.37 13.06 -7.70
C ILE A 364 -23.13 14.58 -7.79
N ILE A 365 -24.00 15.33 -8.48
CA ILE A 365 -23.86 16.80 -8.59
C ILE A 365 -23.95 17.48 -7.22
N LYS A 366 -24.82 16.98 -6.33
CA LYS A 366 -24.94 17.52 -4.97
C LYS A 366 -23.64 17.26 -4.20
N TYR A 367 -23.10 16.05 -4.28
CA TYR A 367 -21.86 15.68 -3.59
C TYR A 367 -20.64 16.43 -4.14
N GLU A 368 -20.54 16.60 -5.45
CA GLU A 368 -19.54 17.41 -6.12
C GLU A 368 -19.59 18.86 -5.61
N ASN A 369 -20.78 19.46 -5.61
CA ASN A 369 -20.97 20.82 -5.10
C ASN A 369 -20.63 20.93 -3.61
N GLU A 370 -21.03 19.96 -2.79
CA GLU A 370 -20.64 19.91 -1.38
C GLU A 370 -19.12 19.83 -1.22
N TYR A 371 -18.45 18.97 -2.00
CA TYR A 371 -17.00 18.82 -1.97
C TYR A 371 -16.33 20.16 -2.28
N TYR A 372 -16.70 20.81 -3.38
CA TYR A 372 -16.14 22.09 -3.76
C TYR A 372 -16.52 23.21 -2.78
N LEU A 373 -17.74 23.23 -2.25
CA LEU A 373 -18.14 24.20 -1.22
C LEU A 373 -17.35 24.02 0.07
N ILE A 374 -17.10 22.78 0.51
CA ILE A 374 -16.24 22.50 1.66
C ILE A 374 -14.82 23.00 1.37
N HIS A 375 -14.29 22.73 0.18
CA HIS A 375 -12.93 23.16 -0.17
C HIS A 375 -12.82 24.68 -0.34
N VAL A 376 -13.79 25.33 -0.98
CA VAL A 376 -13.84 26.79 -1.18
C VAL A 376 -14.13 27.53 0.13
N ASN A 377 -15.05 27.06 0.96
CA ASN A 377 -15.30 27.65 2.27
C ASN A 377 -14.17 27.36 3.27
N SER A 378 -13.46 26.24 3.11
CA SER A 378 -12.26 25.95 3.91
C SER A 378 -11.11 26.92 3.60
N LEU A 379 -11.07 27.53 2.41
CA LEU A 379 -10.00 28.46 2.01
C LEU A 379 -10.02 29.83 2.72
N ASN A 380 -11.03 30.19 3.52
CA ASN A 380 -11.21 31.57 3.97
C ASN A 380 -10.81 31.90 5.43
N ASN A 381 -10.49 30.91 6.28
CA ASN A 381 -9.75 31.11 7.56
C ASN A 381 -9.46 29.79 8.29
N ASN A 382 -10.38 28.82 8.20
CA ASN A 382 -10.24 27.52 8.86
C ASN A 382 -9.14 26.63 8.23
N ASN A 383 -8.68 26.88 7.00
CA ASN A 383 -7.60 26.08 6.39
C ASN A 383 -6.24 26.27 7.05
N TYR A 384 -5.89 27.43 7.63
CA TYR A 384 -4.61 27.48 8.34
C TYR A 384 -4.59 26.54 9.54
N GLU A 385 -5.74 26.31 10.18
CA GLU A 385 -5.85 25.37 11.28
C GLU A 385 -6.08 23.94 10.78
N LEU A 386 -6.90 23.74 9.74
CA LEU A 386 -7.22 22.41 9.21
C LEU A 386 -6.11 21.82 8.35
N VAL A 387 -5.41 22.61 7.53
CA VAL A 387 -4.19 22.19 6.83
C VAL A 387 -3.11 21.91 7.86
N ASN A 388 -2.92 22.77 8.87
CA ASN A 388 -1.97 22.50 9.94
C ASN A 388 -2.35 21.24 10.73
N CYS A 389 -3.64 20.99 11.01
CA CYS A 389 -4.10 19.74 11.61
C CYS A 389 -3.93 18.54 10.69
N LYS A 390 -4.12 18.68 9.37
CA LYS A 390 -3.87 17.62 8.39
C LYS A 390 -2.38 17.32 8.27
N GLU A 391 -1.53 18.34 8.16
CA GLU A 391 -0.07 18.22 8.14
C GLU A 391 0.44 17.60 9.44
N ILE A 392 -0.06 18.02 10.60
CA ILE A 392 0.26 17.41 11.90
C ILE A 392 -0.26 15.97 11.96
N ASN A 393 -1.44 15.66 11.43
CA ASN A 393 -1.98 14.30 11.42
C ASN A 393 -1.17 13.41 10.47
N GLU A 394 -0.77 13.90 9.30
CA GLU A 394 0.13 13.22 8.37
C GLU A 394 1.52 13.01 9.01
N GLU A 395 2.05 14.00 9.71
CA GLU A 395 3.30 13.88 10.49
C GLU A 395 3.16 12.84 11.62
N LEU A 396 2.03 12.84 12.33
CA LEU A 396 1.75 11.86 13.38
C LEU A 396 1.60 10.45 12.80
N ASN A 397 0.90 10.27 11.68
CA ASN A 397 0.79 8.98 11.00
C ASN A 397 2.14 8.48 10.50
N LEU A 398 2.98 9.39 9.98
CA LEU A 398 4.34 9.06 9.58
C LEU A 398 5.18 8.69 10.79
N LYS A 399 5.03 9.41 11.91
CA LYS A 399 5.71 9.09 13.18
C LYS A 399 5.26 7.77 13.77
N ILE A 400 3.97 7.43 13.66
CA ILE A 400 3.43 6.11 14.01
C ILE A 400 4.06 5.04 13.12
N SER A 401 4.18 5.28 11.81
CA SER A 401 4.85 4.36 10.89
C SER A 401 6.32 4.14 11.25
N VAL A 402 7.06 5.21 11.56
CA VAL A 402 8.46 5.13 12.02
C VAL A 402 8.56 4.38 13.35
N LEU A 403 7.71 4.70 14.33
CA LEU A 403 7.67 3.99 15.61
C LEU A 403 7.31 2.52 15.46
N ASN A 404 6.41 2.16 14.54
CA ASN A 404 6.11 0.77 14.23
C ASN A 404 7.33 0.07 13.61
N GLY A 405 8.05 0.73 12.71
CA GLY A 405 9.32 0.22 12.19
C GLY A 405 10.39 0.04 13.28
N GLU A 406 10.48 0.98 14.23
CA GLU A 406 11.36 0.86 15.40
C GLU A 406 10.93 -0.29 16.32
N ILE A 407 9.63 -0.49 16.53
CA ILE A 407 9.06 -1.61 17.30
C ILE A 407 9.39 -2.94 16.62
N ASP A 408 9.28 -3.04 15.30
CA ASP A 408 9.62 -4.25 14.56
C ASP A 408 11.12 -4.54 14.59
N SER A 409 11.95 -3.49 14.51
CA SER A 409 13.40 -3.59 14.71
C SER A 409 13.72 -4.09 16.12
N LEU A 410 13.14 -3.47 17.16
CA LEU A 410 13.26 -3.87 18.56
C LEU A 410 12.77 -5.29 18.81
N ARG A 411 11.67 -5.71 18.19
CA ARG A 411 11.18 -7.10 18.25
C ARG A 411 12.18 -8.05 17.63
N THR A 412 12.76 -7.70 16.49
CA THR A 412 13.80 -8.50 15.84
C THR A 412 15.02 -8.62 16.75
N THR A 413 15.50 -7.50 17.32
CA THR A 413 16.63 -7.51 18.28
C THR A 413 16.30 -8.30 19.53
N HIS A 414 15.06 -8.22 20.04
CA HIS A 414 14.61 -8.99 21.20
C HIS A 414 14.59 -10.50 20.91
N VAL A 415 14.15 -10.91 19.71
CA VAL A 415 14.20 -12.31 19.30
C VAL A 415 15.65 -12.80 19.19
N GLU A 416 16.55 -11.98 18.65
CA GLU A 416 17.98 -12.29 18.58
C GLU A 416 18.61 -12.41 19.97
N ILE A 417 18.32 -11.49 20.89
CA ILE A 417 18.82 -11.53 22.28
C ILE A 417 18.29 -12.77 23.00
N LEU A 418 17.02 -13.14 22.81
CA LEU A 418 16.48 -14.39 23.36
C LEU A 418 17.20 -15.63 22.78
N GLY A 419 17.53 -15.60 21.49
CA GLY A 419 18.33 -16.63 20.84
C GLY A 419 19.73 -16.76 21.46
N GLN A 420 20.43 -15.63 21.65
CA GLN A 420 21.74 -15.58 22.30
C GLN A 420 21.67 -16.02 23.76
N PHE A 421 20.65 -15.60 24.51
CA PHE A 421 20.45 -16.01 25.89
C PHE A 421 20.31 -17.53 26.01
N LYS A 422 19.55 -18.15 25.09
CA LYS A 422 19.42 -19.61 25.04
C LYS A 422 20.76 -20.30 24.77
N GLN A 423 21.57 -19.76 23.86
CA GLN A 423 22.92 -20.27 23.60
C GLN A 423 23.84 -20.14 24.82
N TYR A 424 23.83 -18.98 25.51
CA TYR A 424 24.60 -18.80 26.73
C TYR A 424 24.18 -19.75 27.84
N GLN A 425 22.87 -19.99 27.99
CA GLN A 425 22.38 -20.97 28.96
C GLN A 425 22.92 -22.37 28.65
N GLU A 426 22.87 -22.80 27.39
CA GLU A 426 23.43 -24.09 26.97
C GLU A 426 24.94 -24.21 27.23
N ASP A 427 25.70 -23.12 27.06
CA ASP A 427 27.14 -23.10 27.30
C ASP A 427 27.48 -23.05 28.80
N VAL A 428 26.67 -22.39 29.62
CA VAL A 428 26.79 -22.45 31.09
C VAL A 428 26.55 -23.88 31.57
N ASP A 429 25.48 -24.54 31.10
CA ASP A 429 25.16 -25.91 31.48
C ASP A 429 26.30 -26.89 31.08
N LYS A 430 26.89 -26.73 29.88
CA LYS A 430 28.07 -27.50 29.46
C LYS A 430 29.28 -27.26 30.35
N ASN A 431 29.54 -26.01 30.72
CA ASN A 431 30.67 -25.66 31.58
C ASN A 431 30.48 -26.20 33.00
N GLU A 432 29.26 -26.19 33.53
CA GLU A 432 28.93 -26.79 34.82
C GLU A 432 29.21 -28.30 34.79
N GLN A 433 28.76 -29.01 33.74
CA GLN A 433 29.09 -30.42 33.54
C GLN A 433 30.60 -30.69 33.44
N LEU A 434 31.34 -29.85 32.72
CA LEU A 434 32.80 -29.95 32.61
C LEU A 434 33.48 -29.73 33.96
N ASN A 435 33.00 -28.76 34.75
CA ASN A 435 33.52 -28.47 36.08
C ASN A 435 33.27 -29.64 37.04
N ASP A 436 32.09 -30.25 36.99
CA ASP A 436 31.77 -31.45 37.74
C ASP A 436 32.68 -32.63 37.37
N GLN A 437 32.93 -32.83 36.08
CA GLN A 437 33.90 -33.83 35.61
C GLN A 437 35.31 -33.53 36.10
N LEU A 438 35.73 -32.26 36.08
CA LEU A 438 37.05 -31.84 36.53
C LEU A 438 37.21 -32.05 38.04
N ASN A 439 36.20 -31.70 38.83
CA ASN A 439 36.14 -31.96 40.27
C ASN A 439 36.17 -33.45 40.57
N GLY A 440 35.46 -34.26 39.78
CA GLY A 440 35.53 -35.73 39.85
C GLY A 440 36.96 -36.24 39.66
N LYS A 441 37.63 -35.81 38.59
CA LYS A 441 39.03 -36.16 38.32
C LYS A 441 40.00 -35.64 39.39
N TYR A 442 39.76 -34.43 39.90
CA TYR A 442 40.56 -33.86 40.99
C TYR A 442 40.45 -34.71 42.26
N ASN A 443 39.24 -35.10 42.64
CA ASN A 443 39.01 -35.98 43.79
C ASN A 443 39.64 -37.35 43.59
N GLU A 444 39.54 -37.92 42.39
CA GLU A 444 40.20 -39.19 42.06
C GLU A 444 41.72 -39.07 42.16
N LEU A 445 42.30 -38.01 41.60
CA LEU A 445 43.74 -37.76 41.65
C LEU A 445 44.20 -37.53 43.09
N LYS A 446 43.45 -36.77 43.89
CA LYS A 446 43.71 -36.57 45.32
C LYS A 446 43.69 -37.91 46.07
N ALA A 447 42.70 -38.75 45.84
CA ALA A 447 42.63 -40.09 46.46
C ALA A 447 43.81 -40.97 46.02
N ARG A 448 44.21 -40.92 44.75
CA ARG A 448 45.40 -41.62 44.25
C ARG A 448 46.68 -41.07 44.90
N PHE A 449 46.81 -39.75 45.04
CA PHE A 449 47.96 -39.11 45.67
C PHE A 449 48.04 -39.44 47.17
N GLU A 450 46.93 -39.46 47.90
CA GLU A 450 46.86 -39.89 49.31
C GLU A 450 47.27 -41.36 49.47
N LYS A 451 46.87 -42.23 48.53
CA LYS A 451 47.35 -43.63 48.48
C LYS A 451 48.84 -43.71 48.19
N LEU A 452 49.34 -42.94 47.21
CA LEU A 452 50.74 -43.01 46.76
C LEU A 452 51.71 -42.42 47.78
N THR A 453 51.34 -41.31 48.43
CA THR A 453 52.11 -40.69 49.51
C THR A 453 52.11 -41.53 50.78
N MET A 454 51.40 -42.66 50.80
CA MET A 454 51.33 -43.54 51.97
C MET A 454 50.96 -42.74 53.23
N LYS A 455 50.20 -41.65 53.10
CA LYS A 455 49.98 -40.69 54.18
C LYS A 455 49.36 -41.37 55.40
N ALA A 456 48.40 -42.27 55.17
CA ALA A 456 47.83 -43.10 56.22
C ALA A 456 48.86 -44.04 56.88
N ASN A 457 49.82 -44.60 56.13
CA ASN A 457 50.90 -45.40 56.70
C ASN A 457 51.90 -44.54 57.46
N LEU A 458 52.19 -43.32 56.99
CA LEU A 458 53.05 -42.36 57.67
C LEU A 458 52.41 -41.92 59.00
N ASP A 459 51.12 -41.58 58.99
CA ASP A 459 50.35 -41.22 60.19
C ASP A 459 50.30 -42.38 61.20
N ASN A 460 50.08 -43.62 60.72
CA ASN A 460 50.15 -44.81 61.56
C ASN A 460 51.56 -45.04 62.13
N THR A 461 52.61 -44.79 61.34
CA THR A 461 54.01 -44.92 61.79
C THR A 461 54.38 -43.85 62.82
N ILE A 462 53.95 -42.60 62.61
CA ILE A 462 54.14 -41.51 63.57
C ILE A 462 53.43 -41.83 64.89
N LYS A 463 52.20 -42.34 64.82
CA LYS A 463 51.44 -42.74 66.01
C LYS A 463 52.11 -43.90 66.75
N ALA A 464 52.54 -44.94 66.03
CA ALA A 464 53.30 -46.05 66.62
C ALA A 464 54.60 -45.57 67.28
N ASN A 465 55.33 -44.65 66.65
CA ASN A 465 56.54 -44.07 67.23
C ASN A 465 56.27 -43.23 68.49
N LYS A 466 55.14 -42.51 68.56
CA LYS A 466 54.73 -41.83 69.79
C LYS A 466 54.44 -42.84 70.91
N GLU A 467 53.69 -43.90 70.61
CA GLU A 467 53.41 -44.98 71.57
C GLU A 467 54.70 -45.68 72.04
N PHE A 468 55.68 -45.87 71.14
CA PHE A 468 57.00 -46.38 71.52
C PHE A 468 57.79 -45.39 72.38
N SER A 469 57.73 -44.09 72.09
CA SER A 469 58.40 -43.06 72.90
C SER A 469 57.83 -43.01 74.32
N GLU A 470 56.50 -43.13 74.46
CA GLU A 470 55.82 -43.17 75.76
C GLU A 470 56.23 -44.44 76.54
N ARG A 471 56.19 -45.62 75.89
CA ARG A 471 56.68 -46.86 76.52
C ARG A 471 58.15 -46.80 76.91
N ASN A 472 59.00 -46.20 76.08
CA ASN A 472 60.41 -46.04 76.42
C ASN A 472 60.61 -45.12 77.63
N SER A 473 59.83 -44.03 77.72
CA SER A 473 59.83 -43.16 78.89
C SER A 473 59.37 -43.90 80.16
N GLU A 474 58.34 -44.73 80.07
CA GLU A 474 57.90 -45.59 81.18
C GLU A 474 58.98 -46.62 81.57
N LEU A 475 59.64 -47.25 80.61
CA LEU A 475 60.73 -48.19 80.84
C LEU A 475 61.95 -47.52 81.48
N GLU A 476 62.31 -46.31 81.06
CA GLU A 476 63.36 -45.51 81.69
C GLU A 476 63.01 -45.19 83.14
N ALA A 477 61.76 -44.79 83.42
CA ALA A 477 61.28 -44.58 84.78
C ALA A 477 61.35 -45.85 85.63
N GLN A 478 61.02 -47.01 85.07
CA GLN A 478 61.16 -48.31 85.75
C GLN A 478 62.64 -48.66 86.01
N ILE A 479 63.54 -48.37 85.06
CA ILE A 479 65.00 -48.58 85.24
C ILE A 479 65.55 -47.67 86.34
N GLU A 480 65.15 -46.41 86.38
CA GLU A 480 65.47 -45.46 87.45
C GLU A 480 65.01 -45.99 88.82
N GLN A 481 63.76 -46.45 88.92
CA GLN A 481 63.23 -47.06 90.14
C GLN A 481 63.99 -48.33 90.54
N LEU A 482 64.35 -49.19 89.59
CA LEU A 482 65.17 -50.38 89.82
C LEU A 482 66.59 -50.01 90.27
N LYS A 483 67.23 -49.02 89.65
CA LYS A 483 68.53 -48.49 90.09
C LYS A 483 68.46 -47.95 91.51
N ALA A 484 67.44 -47.17 91.85
CA ALA A 484 67.22 -46.68 93.20
C ALA A 484 66.97 -47.83 94.20
N SER A 485 66.24 -48.87 93.79
CA SER A 485 66.06 -50.07 94.61
C SER A 485 67.34 -50.89 94.78
N ILE A 486 68.19 -50.97 93.75
CA ILE A 486 69.50 -51.63 93.81
C ILE A 486 70.42 -50.84 94.72
N ALA A 487 70.47 -49.50 94.60
CA ALA A 487 71.25 -48.63 95.48
C ALA A 487 70.84 -48.78 96.95
N LYS A 488 69.52 -48.80 97.24
CA LYS A 488 69.02 -49.08 98.59
C LYS A 488 69.37 -50.49 99.08
N LYS A 489 69.39 -51.49 98.19
CA LYS A 489 69.81 -52.86 98.52
C LYS A 489 71.33 -52.95 98.72
N SER A 490 72.15 -52.25 97.94
CA SER A 490 73.61 -52.21 98.10
C SER A 490 74.02 -51.46 99.37
N GLU A 491 73.34 -50.37 99.75
CA GLU A 491 73.53 -49.72 101.05
C GLU A 491 73.14 -50.62 102.23
N LYS A 492 72.10 -51.45 102.08
CA LYS A 492 71.75 -52.47 103.07
C LYS A 492 72.81 -53.56 103.16
N VAL A 493 73.42 -53.98 102.05
CA VAL A 493 74.51 -54.99 102.05
C VAL A 493 75.80 -54.40 102.64
N ALA A 494 76.11 -53.13 102.38
CA ALA A 494 77.26 -52.42 102.96
C ALA A 494 77.15 -52.18 104.48
N LYS A 495 75.97 -52.40 105.09
CA LYS A 495 75.79 -52.40 106.56
C LYS A 495 76.07 -53.76 107.22
N TYR A 496 76.31 -54.81 106.43
CA TYR A 496 76.60 -56.17 106.91
C TYR A 496 77.99 -56.70 106.46
N THR A 497 78.81 -55.83 105.87
CA THR A 497 80.26 -55.98 105.67
C THR A 497 80.96 -54.85 106.38
#